data_AF-A0A2S0K1I3-F1
#
_entry.id   AF-A0A2S0K1I3-F1
#
_cell.length_a   1.000
_cell.length_b   1.000
_cell.length_c   1.000
_cell.angle_alpha   90.00
_cell.angle_beta   90.00
_cell.angle_gamma   90.00
#
_symmetry.space_group_name_H-M   'P 1'
#
loop_
_entity.id
_entity.type
_entity.pdbx_description
1 polymer ?
#
loop_
_entity_poly.entity_id
_entity_poly.type
_entity_poly.pdbx_seq_one_letter_code
_entity_poly.pdbx_strand_id
1 'polypeptide(L)'
;MQEEKRYKNTVWYRFGDYVFKVSKLDSGNTVVWVSFKGYNIAFPMIIREFLYEMEEYNYFDDMRVNCDWNGHRGFEVKQEEVDLLIGEILNFCTENEPETMGLIEKYNDNEWHEC
;
A
#
# COMPACT_ATOMS: atom_id res chain seq x y z
N MET A 1 -12.00 1.58 8.50
CA MET A 1 -10.53 1.68 8.68
C MET A 1 -10.26 2.19 10.09
N GLN A 2 -9.31 1.59 10.81
CA GLN A 2 -8.94 1.98 12.19
C GLN A 2 -7.44 2.32 12.25
N GLU A 3 -7.08 3.44 12.87
CA GLU A 3 -5.67 3.75 13.17
C GLU A 3 -5.16 2.86 14.32
N GLU A 4 -4.06 2.14 14.10
CA GLU A 4 -3.43 1.28 15.11
C GLU A 4 -2.28 1.97 15.84
N LYS A 5 -1.48 2.75 15.08
CA LYS A 5 -0.24 3.36 15.55
C LYS A 5 0.05 4.60 14.72
N ARG A 6 0.69 5.58 15.35
CA ARG A 6 1.28 6.75 14.69
C ARG A 6 2.64 7.03 15.28
N TYR A 7 3.61 7.31 14.41
CA TYR A 7 4.94 7.71 14.80
C TYR A 7 5.53 8.65 13.77
N LYS A 8 5.89 9.87 14.19
CA LYS A 8 6.37 10.95 13.32
C LYS A 8 5.41 11.18 12.13
N ASN A 9 5.94 11.05 10.92
CA ASN A 9 5.27 11.21 9.63
C ASN A 9 4.59 9.92 9.13
N THR A 10 4.62 8.83 9.92
CA THR A 10 4.05 7.54 9.55
C THR A 10 2.82 7.18 10.41
N VAL A 11 1.80 6.62 9.76
CA VAL A 11 0.57 6.12 10.36
C VAL A 11 0.32 4.69 9.90
N TRP A 12 -0.17 3.85 10.79
CA TRP A 12 -0.58 2.49 10.47
C TRP A 12 -2.10 2.37 10.63
N TYR A 13 -2.76 1.82 9.62
CA TYR A 13 -4.18 1.55 9.63
C TYR A 13 -4.45 0.05 9.48
N ARG A 14 -5.51 -0.43 10.11
CA ARG A 14 -6.04 -1.78 9.91
C ARG A 14 -7.44 -1.74 9.29
N PHE A 15 -7.68 -2.69 8.40
CA PHE A 15 -8.99 -3.04 7.89
C PHE A 15 -9.07 -4.55 7.69
N GLY A 16 -9.68 -5.27 8.64
CA GLY A 16 -9.70 -6.73 8.62
C GLY A 16 -8.29 -7.33 8.60
N ASP A 17 -8.01 -8.17 7.61
CA ASP A 17 -6.71 -8.82 7.38
C ASP A 17 -5.67 -7.89 6.70
N TYR A 18 -6.09 -6.69 6.30
CA TYR A 18 -5.22 -5.70 5.69
C TYR A 18 -4.63 -4.75 6.73
N VAL A 19 -3.35 -4.47 6.59
CA VAL A 19 -2.65 -3.41 7.34
C VAL A 19 -1.96 -2.50 6.35
N PHE A 20 -2.15 -1.20 6.52
CA PHE A 20 -1.56 -0.16 5.69
C PHE A 20 -0.54 0.60 6.52
N LYS A 21 0.65 0.82 5.96
CA LYS A 21 1.64 1.76 6.48
C LYS A 21 1.68 2.95 5.54
N VAL A 22 1.40 4.13 6.07
CA VAL A 22 1.27 5.38 5.31
C VAL A 22 2.31 6.36 5.83
N SER A 23 3.28 6.76 5.00
CA SER A 23 4.36 7.68 5.40
C SER A 23 4.45 8.88 4.48
N LYS A 24 4.39 10.09 5.07
CA LYS A 24 4.65 11.34 4.33
C LYS A 24 6.15 11.48 4.05
N LEU A 25 6.51 11.70 2.80
CA LEU A 25 7.88 12.00 2.37
C LEU A 25 8.18 13.49 2.52
N ASP A 26 9.47 13.83 2.57
CA ASP A 26 9.92 15.23 2.60
C ASP A 26 9.55 16.01 1.32
N SER A 27 9.28 15.31 0.22
CA SER A 27 8.77 15.88 -1.03
C SER A 27 7.32 16.39 -0.91
N GLY A 28 6.60 16.00 0.14
CA GLY A 28 5.16 16.26 0.33
C GLY A 28 4.26 15.11 -0.16
N ASN A 29 4.79 14.18 -0.96
CA ASN A 29 4.09 12.97 -1.36
C ASN A 29 3.95 12.00 -0.19
N THR A 30 3.14 10.96 -0.38
CA THR A 30 2.89 9.92 0.62
C THR A 30 3.04 8.55 0.01
N VAL A 31 3.72 7.65 0.72
CA VAL A 31 3.84 6.25 0.31
C VAL A 31 2.92 5.38 1.15
N VAL A 32 2.16 4.51 0.48
CA VAL A 32 1.29 3.51 1.07
C VAL A 32 1.87 2.13 0.79
N TRP A 33 2.30 1.44 1.85
CA TRP A 33 2.59 0.00 1.80
C TRP A 33 1.39 -0.76 2.34
N VAL A 34 1.09 -1.89 1.72
CA VAL A 34 -0.05 -2.74 2.08
C VAL A 34 0.41 -4.15 2.42
N SER A 35 -0.04 -4.62 3.58
CA SER A 35 0.15 -5.98 4.07
C SER A 35 -1.18 -6.70 4.10
N PHE A 36 -1.21 -7.92 3.58
CA PHE A 36 -2.32 -8.86 3.75
C PHE A 36 -1.81 -10.09 4.49
N LYS A 37 -2.32 -10.34 5.70
CA LYS A 37 -1.88 -11.47 6.54
C LYS A 37 -0.34 -11.54 6.72
N GLY A 38 0.33 -10.39 6.73
CA GLY A 38 1.80 -10.27 6.88
C GLY A 38 2.59 -10.29 5.57
N TYR A 39 1.93 -10.38 4.41
CA TYR A 39 2.58 -10.39 3.10
C TYR A 39 2.45 -9.06 2.38
N ASN A 40 3.51 -8.62 1.71
CA ASN A 40 3.45 -7.52 0.75
C ASN A 40 2.67 -7.98 -0.48
N ILE A 41 1.57 -7.31 -0.78
CA ILE A 41 0.72 -7.63 -1.93
C ILE A 41 0.93 -6.67 -3.12
N ALA A 42 1.76 -5.63 -2.98
CA ALA A 42 1.94 -4.62 -4.03
C ALA A 42 2.51 -5.23 -5.32
N PHE A 43 3.48 -6.15 -5.24
CA PHE A 43 4.06 -6.77 -6.43
C PHE A 43 3.03 -7.61 -7.23
N PRO A 44 2.29 -8.54 -6.60
CA PRO A 44 1.21 -9.24 -7.30
C PRO A 44 0.13 -8.32 -7.88
N MET A 45 -0.20 -7.22 -7.20
CA MET A 45 -1.12 -6.21 -7.74
C MET A 45 -0.58 -5.57 -9.02
N ILE A 46 0.71 -5.20 -9.04
CA ILE A 46 1.36 -4.64 -10.23
C ILE A 46 1.33 -5.65 -11.39
N ILE A 47 1.60 -6.93 -11.14
CA ILE A 47 1.52 -7.98 -12.18
C ILE A 47 0.10 -8.12 -12.74
N ARG A 48 -0.91 -7.85 -11.92
CA ARG A 48 -2.32 -7.90 -12.29
C ARG A 48 -2.85 -6.54 -12.76
N GLU A 49 -1.98 -5.72 -13.36
CA GLU A 49 -2.35 -4.48 -14.06
C GLU A 49 -2.95 -3.37 -13.17
N PHE A 50 -2.80 -3.43 -11.84
CA PHE A 50 -3.35 -2.41 -10.94
C PHE A 50 -2.92 -0.98 -11.31
N LEU A 51 -1.64 -0.78 -11.65
CA LEU A 51 -1.14 0.55 -12.05
C LEU A 51 -1.80 1.04 -13.34
N TYR A 52 -2.06 0.13 -14.28
CA TYR A 52 -2.69 0.45 -15.55
C TYR A 52 -4.15 0.87 -15.35
N GLU A 53 -4.90 0.16 -14.51
CA GLU A 53 -6.27 0.52 -14.16
C GLU A 53 -6.34 1.92 -13.53
N MET A 54 -5.42 2.21 -12.60
CA MET A 54 -5.37 3.51 -11.93
C MET A 54 -5.07 4.68 -12.88
N GLU A 55 -4.23 4.45 -13.91
CA GLU A 55 -3.94 5.42 -14.96
C GLU A 55 -5.11 5.55 -15.95
N GLU A 56 -5.70 4.43 -16.41
CA GLU A 56 -6.81 4.41 -17.38
C GLU A 56 -8.02 5.21 -16.90
N TYR A 57 -8.35 5.10 -15.62
CA TYR A 57 -9.47 5.82 -15.02
C TYR A 57 -9.13 7.26 -14.57
N ASN A 58 -7.90 7.75 -14.84
CA ASN A 58 -7.38 9.03 -14.36
C ASN A 58 -7.58 9.23 -12.85
N TYR A 59 -7.43 8.16 -12.06
CA TYR A 59 -7.55 8.28 -10.60
C TYR A 59 -6.33 8.94 -9.98
N PHE A 60 -5.14 8.77 -10.60
CA PHE A 60 -3.88 9.31 -10.12
C PHE A 60 -3.01 9.76 -11.30
N ASP A 61 -2.65 11.05 -11.33
CA ASP A 61 -1.82 11.61 -12.41
C ASP A 61 -0.33 11.24 -12.29
N ASP A 62 0.12 10.84 -11.09
CA ASP A 62 1.55 10.72 -10.75
C ASP A 62 1.85 9.52 -9.82
N MET A 63 1.00 8.48 -9.81
CA MET A 63 1.25 7.31 -8.98
C MET A 63 2.52 6.57 -9.40
N ARG A 64 3.38 6.26 -8.43
CA ARG A 64 4.65 5.55 -8.68
C ARG A 64 4.85 4.41 -7.71
N VAL A 65 5.66 3.43 -8.11
CA VAL A 65 6.14 2.40 -7.19
C VAL A 65 7.33 2.95 -6.41
N ASN A 66 7.23 2.94 -5.09
CA ASN A 66 8.30 3.33 -4.18
C ASN A 66 8.86 2.09 -3.45
N CYS A 67 10.18 1.96 -3.40
CA CYS A 67 10.89 0.82 -2.79
C CYS A 67 11.83 1.24 -1.64
N ASP A 68 11.69 2.45 -1.12
CA ASP A 68 12.68 3.05 -0.21
C ASP A 68 12.72 2.35 1.17
N TRP A 69 11.66 1.65 1.53
CA TRP A 69 11.58 0.95 2.81
C TRP A 69 12.01 -0.51 2.67
N ASN A 70 13.27 -0.80 3.00
CA ASN A 70 13.86 -2.15 2.97
C ASN A 70 13.69 -2.90 1.62
N GLY A 71 13.49 -2.18 0.52
CA GLY A 71 13.19 -2.76 -0.79
C GLY A 71 11.74 -3.23 -0.97
N HIS A 72 10.88 -3.05 0.04
CA HIS A 72 9.47 -3.36 -0.06
C HIS A 72 8.76 -2.36 -0.97
N ARG A 73 7.98 -2.89 -1.90
CA ARG A 73 7.17 -2.08 -2.82
C ARG A 73 5.96 -1.49 -2.09
N GLY A 74 5.77 -0.20 -2.27
CA GLY A 74 4.57 0.56 -1.93
C GLY A 74 4.21 1.49 -3.07
N PHE A 75 3.08 2.20 -2.91
CA PHE A 75 2.56 3.12 -3.90
C PHE A 75 2.70 4.56 -3.39
N GLU A 76 3.40 5.40 -4.15
CA GLU A 76 3.58 6.81 -3.87
C GLU A 76 2.53 7.63 -4.62
N VAL A 77 1.80 8.48 -3.89
CA VAL A 77 0.74 9.37 -4.39
C VAL A 77 0.80 10.71 -3.67
N LYS A 78 0.00 11.70 -4.11
CA LYS A 78 -0.16 12.95 -3.36
C LYS A 78 -0.88 12.66 -2.04
N GLN A 79 -0.64 13.49 -1.02
CA GLN A 79 -1.21 13.25 0.31
C GLN A 79 -2.75 13.26 0.32
N GLU A 80 -3.38 14.08 -0.52
CA GLU A 80 -4.83 14.17 -0.68
C GLU A 80 -5.44 12.93 -1.36
N GLU A 81 -4.63 12.11 -2.03
CA GLU A 81 -5.07 10.93 -2.78
C GLU A 81 -4.98 9.62 -1.96
N VAL A 82 -4.42 9.67 -0.74
CA VAL A 82 -4.15 8.49 0.09
C VAL A 82 -5.42 7.68 0.41
N ASP A 83 -6.51 8.36 0.78
CA ASP A 83 -7.76 7.67 1.14
C ASP A 83 -8.40 7.00 -0.09
N LEU A 84 -8.31 7.64 -1.27
CA LEU A 84 -8.75 7.07 -2.53
C LEU A 84 -7.93 5.82 -2.87
N LEU A 85 -6.60 5.91 -2.78
CA LEU A 85 -5.71 4.79 -3.05
C LEU A 85 -5.99 3.58 -2.14
N ILE A 86 -6.20 3.81 -0.84
CA ILE A 86 -6.54 2.71 0.08
C ILE A 86 -7.88 2.07 -0.33
N GLY A 87 -8.86 2.87 -0.74
CA GLY A 87 -10.14 2.39 -1.27
C GLY A 87 -9.96 1.51 -2.51
N GLU A 88 -9.20 1.97 -3.49
CA GLU A 88 -8.94 1.25 -4.74
C GLU A 88 -8.12 -0.03 -4.51
N ILE A 89 -7.15 -0.02 -3.60
CA ILE A 89 -6.42 -1.24 -3.21
C ILE A 89 -7.40 -2.28 -2.64
N LEU A 90 -8.32 -1.86 -1.76
CA LEU A 90 -9.31 -2.76 -1.17
C LEU A 90 -10.32 -3.27 -2.23
N ASN A 91 -10.75 -2.42 -3.16
CA ASN A 91 -11.63 -2.82 -4.25
C ASN A 91 -10.94 -3.84 -5.16
N PHE A 92 -9.73 -3.53 -5.63
CA PHE A 92 -8.91 -4.42 -6.45
C PHE A 92 -8.72 -5.78 -5.78
N CYS A 93 -8.40 -5.78 -4.48
CA CYS A 93 -8.25 -7.01 -3.71
C CYS A 93 -9.57 -7.80 -3.60
N THR A 94 -10.70 -7.11 -3.45
CA THR A 94 -12.02 -7.77 -3.41
C THR A 94 -12.33 -8.47 -4.73
N GLU A 95 -11.94 -7.89 -5.86
CA GLU A 95 -12.16 -8.45 -7.19
C GLU A 95 -11.18 -9.58 -7.55
N ASN A 96 -9.95 -9.52 -7.04
CA ASN A 96 -8.86 -10.42 -7.45
C ASN A 96 -8.47 -11.50 -6.42
N GLU A 97 -9.04 -11.48 -5.21
CA GLU A 97 -8.79 -12.41 -4.10
C GLU A 97 -7.28 -12.58 -3.75
N PRO A 98 -6.74 -11.88 -2.73
CA PRO A 98 -5.30 -11.87 -2.46
C PRO A 98 -4.68 -13.24 -2.19
N GLU A 99 -5.45 -14.18 -1.63
CA GLU A 99 -5.03 -15.57 -1.45
C GLU A 99 -4.61 -16.26 -2.75
N THR A 100 -5.16 -15.84 -3.89
CA THR A 100 -4.88 -16.42 -5.21
C THR A 100 -3.73 -15.73 -5.94
N MET A 101 -3.20 -14.64 -5.39
CA MET A 101 -2.21 -13.78 -6.06
C MET A 101 -0.77 -14.31 -5.97
N GLY A 102 -0.53 -15.46 -5.33
CA GLY A 102 0.82 -16.04 -5.22
C GLY A 102 1.76 -15.19 -4.38
N LEU A 103 1.34 -14.88 -3.14
CA LEU A 103 2.09 -14.01 -2.23
C LEU A 103 3.40 -14.68 -1.79
N ILE A 104 4.53 -14.08 -2.15
CA ILE A 104 5.88 -14.59 -1.85
C ILE A 104 6.69 -13.67 -0.93
N GLU A 105 6.39 -12.37 -0.93
CA GLU A 105 7.13 -11.37 -0.18
C GLU A 105 6.46 -11.18 1.18
N LYS A 106 7.13 -11.63 2.26
CA LYS A 106 6.64 -11.49 3.63
C LYS A 106 7.33 -10.31 4.32
N TYR A 107 6.57 -9.49 5.03
CA TYR A 107 7.15 -8.52 5.94
C TYR A 107 7.73 -9.24 7.15
N ASN A 108 8.88 -8.80 7.62
CA ASN A 108 9.37 -9.24 8.92
C ASN A 108 8.57 -8.52 10.02
N ASP A 109 8.09 -9.25 11.02
CA ASP A 109 7.26 -8.69 12.11
C ASP A 109 7.98 -7.55 12.85
N ASN A 110 9.30 -7.68 13.00
CA ASN A 110 10.13 -6.64 13.60
C ASN A 110 10.11 -5.37 12.73
N GLU A 111 10.29 -5.49 11.42
CA GLU A 111 10.40 -4.35 10.50
C GLU A 111 9.07 -3.59 10.40
N TRP A 112 7.93 -4.28 10.34
CA TRP A 112 6.62 -3.65 10.18
C TRP A 112 6.22 -2.78 11.39
N HIS A 113 6.67 -3.18 12.58
CA HIS A 113 6.35 -2.50 13.84
C HIS A 113 7.50 -1.64 14.39
N GLU A 114 8.69 -1.71 13.81
CA GLU A 114 9.82 -0.85 14.14
C GLU A 114 9.47 0.63 13.91
N CYS A 115 9.97 1.48 14.82
CA CYS A 115 9.76 2.93 14.87
C CYS A 115 10.97 3.67 14.32
#